data_AF-A0A7C1ZBE7-F1
#
_entry.id   AF-A0A7C1ZBE7-F1
#
_cell.length_a   1.000
_cell.length_b   1.000
_cell.length_c   1.000
_cell.angle_alpha   90.00
_cell.angle_beta   90.00
_cell.angle_gamma   90.00
#
_symmetry.space_group_name_H-M   'P 1'
#
loop_
_entity.id
_entity.type
_entity.pdbx_description
1 polymer ?
#
loop_
_entity_poly.entity_id
_entity_poly.type
_entity_poly.pdbx_seq_one_letter_code
_entity_poly.pdbx_strand_id
1 'polypeptide(L)'
;MIACHNGVVRGTSRDGKPVSILEIDVDLNKVEMVINEMRSKKGIAAVEAHIFPGIRKVGEDVMLVVVAGDFRENVFKTLEETVNKLKETVVHKKER
;
A
#
# COMPACT_ATOMS: atom_id res chain seq x y z
N MET A 1 -10.59 13.62 -9.38
CA MET A 1 -10.32 13.45 -7.93
C MET A 1 -9.02 12.68 -7.75
N ILE A 2 -8.26 12.99 -6.69
CA ILE A 2 -7.09 12.22 -6.28
C ILE A 2 -7.29 11.78 -4.83
N ALA A 3 -7.01 10.52 -4.51
CA ALA A 3 -6.99 10.00 -3.15
C ALA A 3 -5.67 9.26 -2.89
N CYS A 4 -5.15 9.42 -1.68
CA CYS A 4 -3.85 8.87 -1.30
C CYS A 4 -3.97 8.00 -0.05
N HIS A 5 -3.20 6.93 0.00
CA HIS A 5 -2.93 6.15 1.20
C HIS A 5 -1.44 6.27 1.55
N ASN A 6 -1.15 6.66 2.78
CA ASN A 6 0.18 6.49 3.37
C ASN A 6 0.11 5.41 4.46
N GLY A 7 0.80 4.29 4.24
CA GLY A 7 1.02 3.28 5.26
C GLY A 7 2.22 3.65 6.10
N VAL A 8 2.05 3.71 7.43
CA VAL A 8 3.12 4.08 8.38
C VAL A 8 3.29 2.96 9.41
N VAL A 9 4.54 2.70 9.82
CA VAL A 9 4.83 1.74 10.90
C VAL A 9 4.23 2.23 12.21
N ARG A 10 3.32 1.44 12.79
CA ARG A 10 2.71 1.69 14.09
C ARG A 10 3.58 1.08 15.20
N GLY A 11 3.59 1.69 16.38
CA GLY A 11 4.28 1.16 17.57
C GLY A 11 3.62 -0.07 18.19
N THR A 12 2.48 -0.51 17.65
CA THR A 12 1.76 -1.70 18.09
C THR A 12 1.26 -2.54 16.92
N SER A 13 1.24 -3.85 17.09
CA SER A 13 0.63 -4.79 16.16
C SER A 13 -0.90 -4.69 16.19
N ARG A 14 -1.61 -5.49 15.40
CA ARG A 14 -3.08 -5.54 15.47
C ARG A 14 -3.59 -6.12 16.80
N ASP A 15 -2.81 -7.00 17.42
CA ASP A 15 -3.13 -7.65 18.69
C ASP A 15 -2.61 -6.86 19.91
N GLY A 16 -2.15 -5.62 19.71
CA GLY A 16 -1.70 -4.72 20.78
C GLY A 16 -0.27 -4.97 21.29
N LYS A 17 0.49 -5.90 20.70
CA LYS A 17 1.88 -6.14 21.09
C LYS A 17 2.78 -4.97 20.65
N PRO A 18 3.79 -4.57 21.44
CA PRO A 18 4.75 -3.56 21.03
C PRO A 18 5.49 -3.96 19.74
N VAL A 19 5.77 -2.97 18.90
CA VAL A 19 6.53 -3.11 17.66
C VAL A 19 7.56 -1.99 17.61
N SER A 20 8.83 -2.35 17.41
CA SER A 20 9.94 -1.41 17.24
C SER A 20 10.35 -1.25 15.77
N ILE A 21 10.24 -2.33 15.00
CA ILE A 21 10.61 -2.37 13.58
C ILE A 21 9.65 -3.22 12.74
N LEU A 22 9.60 -2.91 11.45
CA LEU A 22 8.95 -3.68 10.40
C LEU A 22 9.98 -3.95 9.29
N GLU A 23 10.19 -5.22 8.97
CA GLU A 23 10.94 -5.64 7.79
C GLU A 23 9.97 -5.78 6.59
N ILE A 24 10.39 -5.32 5.41
CA ILE A 24 9.57 -5.29 4.19
C ILE A 24 10.38 -5.88 3.05
N ASP A 25 9.91 -6.99 2.49
CA ASP A 25 10.37 -7.55 1.23
C ASP A 25 9.29 -7.39 0.16
N VAL A 26 9.68 -7.17 -1.09
CA VAL A 26 8.76 -6.79 -2.16
C VAL A 26 9.07 -7.52 -3.46
N ASP A 27 8.03 -8.13 -4.03
CA ASP A 27 8.05 -8.67 -5.38
C ASP A 27 7.59 -7.58 -6.37
N LEU A 28 8.55 -6.90 -7.00
CA LEU A 28 8.27 -5.79 -7.92
C LEU A 28 7.40 -6.19 -9.11
N ASN A 29 7.51 -7.44 -9.59
CA ASN A 29 6.69 -7.90 -10.71
C ASN A 29 5.21 -8.00 -10.29
N LYS A 30 4.94 -8.53 -9.09
CA LYS A 30 3.57 -8.59 -8.57
C LYS A 30 3.00 -7.20 -8.29
N VAL A 31 3.82 -6.28 -7.80
CA VAL A 31 3.42 -4.88 -7.61
C VAL A 31 2.99 -4.27 -8.94
N GLU A 32 3.81 -4.41 -9.98
CA GLU A 32 3.49 -3.88 -11.31
C GLU A 32 2.22 -4.52 -11.90
N MET A 33 2.03 -5.83 -11.72
CA MET A 33 0.80 -6.51 -12.14
C MET A 33 -0.43 -5.92 -11.45
N VAL A 34 -0.38 -5.71 -10.13
CA VAL A 34 -1.50 -5.09 -9.38
C VAL A 34 -1.76 -3.67 -9.88
N ILE A 35 -0.73 -2.86 -10.08
CA ILE A 35 -0.89 -1.49 -10.55
C ILE A 35 -1.53 -1.43 -11.94
N ASN A 36 -1.05 -2.26 -12.88
CA ASN A 36 -1.60 -2.33 -14.22
C ASN A 36 -3.06 -2.81 -14.22
N GLU A 37 -3.39 -3.79 -13.36
CA GLU A 37 -4.77 -4.23 -13.17
C GLU A 37 -5.67 -3.08 -12.67
N MET A 38 -5.23 -2.34 -11.65
CA MET A 38 -6.02 -1.26 -11.06
C MET A 38 -6.18 -0.06 -11.99
N ARG A 39 -5.16 0.25 -12.81
CA ARG A 39 -5.24 1.28 -13.86
C ARG A 39 -6.30 0.98 -14.93
N SER A 40 -6.63 -0.29 -15.16
CA SER A 40 -7.62 -0.68 -16.17
C SER A 40 -9.08 -0.45 -15.75
N LYS A 41 -9.31 -0.09 -14.48
CA LYS A 41 -10.66 0.11 -13.95
C LYS A 41 -11.35 1.32 -14.56
N LYS A 42 -12.66 1.17 -14.82
CA LYS A 42 -13.50 2.25 -15.32
C LYS A 42 -13.46 3.45 -14.36
N GLY A 43 -13.25 4.64 -14.92
CA GLY A 43 -13.21 5.90 -14.17
C GLY A 43 -11.85 6.20 -13.52
N ILE A 44 -10.84 5.35 -13.73
CA ILE A 44 -9.49 5.55 -13.20
C ILE A 44 -8.58 6.10 -14.30
N ALA A 45 -7.92 7.21 -14.00
CA ALA A 45 -6.96 7.87 -14.88
C ALA A 45 -5.52 7.46 -14.57
N ALA A 46 -5.19 7.23 -13.29
CA ALA A 46 -3.88 6.77 -12.88
C ALA A 46 -3.93 6.03 -11.53
N VAL A 47 -3.02 5.07 -11.37
CA VAL A 47 -2.71 4.42 -10.09
C VAL A 47 -1.19 4.36 -10.01
N GLU A 48 -0.63 4.91 -8.94
CA GLU A 48 0.81 4.87 -8.65
C GLU A 48 1.03 4.33 -7.24
N ALA A 49 2.08 3.55 -7.06
CA ALA A 49 2.52 3.11 -5.75
C ALA A 49 4.03 3.14 -5.61
N HIS A 50 4.47 3.47 -4.41
CA HIS A 50 5.86 3.34 -3.98
C HIS A 50 5.89 2.55 -2.68
N ILE A 51 6.73 1.52 -2.62
CA ILE A 51 6.91 0.67 -1.44
C ILE A 51 8.34 0.88 -0.95
N PHE A 52 8.51 1.07 0.36
CA PHE A 52 9.82 1.27 0.99
C PHE A 52 10.35 -0.08 1.53
N PRO A 53 11.21 -0.81 0.81
CA PRO A 53 11.74 -2.10 1.26
C PRO A 53 12.76 -1.94 2.40
N GLY A 54 13.08 -3.06 3.05
CA GLY A 54 14.06 -3.14 4.13
C GLY A 54 13.46 -2.89 5.52
N ILE A 55 14.31 -2.48 6.46
CA ILE A 55 13.92 -2.26 7.86
C ILE A 55 13.36 -0.84 8.02
N ARG A 56 12.15 -0.74 8.57
CA ARG A 56 11.45 0.50 8.90
C ARG A 56 11.15 0.57 10.40
N LYS A 57 11.34 1.73 11.00
CA LYS A 57 11.07 2.05 12.41
C LYS A 57 9.68 2.67 12.57
N VAL A 58 9.18 2.69 13.80
CA VAL A 58 7.92 3.39 14.13
C VAL A 58 7.91 4.82 13.62
N GLY A 59 6.83 5.20 12.94
CA GLY A 59 6.66 6.52 12.32
C GLY A 59 7.21 6.64 10.90
N GLU A 60 7.94 5.64 10.41
CA GLU A 60 8.45 5.62 9.04
C GLU A 60 7.41 5.08 8.05
N ASP A 61 7.47 5.59 6.81
CA ASP A 61 6.60 5.17 5.72
C ASP A 61 6.91 3.73 5.26
N VAL A 62 5.84 3.00 4.94
CA VAL A 62 5.80 1.61 4.45
C VAL A 62 5.47 1.60 2.96
N MET A 63 4.41 2.32 2.59
CA MET A 63 4.00 2.46 1.20
C MET A 63 3.17 3.73 1.00
N LEU A 64 3.32 4.31 -0.18
CA LEU A 64 2.49 5.40 -0.69
C LEU A 64 1.70 4.86 -1.88
N VAL A 65 0.39 5.07 -1.88
CA VAL A 65 -0.48 4.72 -3.00
C VAL A 65 -1.33 5.91 -3.36
N VAL A 66 -1.41 6.24 -4.64
CA VAL A 66 -2.21 7.35 -5.15
C VAL A 66 -3.09 6.82 -6.27
N VAL A 67 -4.38 7.19 -6.22
CA VAL A 67 -5.35 6.90 -7.28
C VAL A 67 -5.97 8.20 -7.75
N ALA A 68 -5.93 8.43 -9.06
CA ALA A 68 -6.60 9.55 -9.72
C ALA A 68 -7.73 9.02 -10.62
N GLY A 69 -8.89 9.67 -10.58
CA GLY A 69 -10.06 9.25 -11.35
C GLY A 69 -11.20 10.26 -11.35
N ASP A 70 -12.37 9.84 -11.84
CA ASP A 70 -13.57 10.66 -11.99
C ASP A 70 -14.31 10.91 -10.67
N PHE A 71 -15.14 9.96 -10.23
CA PHE A 71 -16.04 10.01 -9.09
C PHE A 71 -15.42 9.37 -7.85
N ARG A 72 -15.80 9.87 -6.67
CA ARG A 72 -15.24 9.40 -5.38
C ARG A 72 -15.45 7.91 -5.16
N GLU A 73 -16.58 7.37 -5.62
CA GLU A 73 -16.94 5.97 -5.43
C GLU A 73 -15.96 5.06 -6.19
N ASN A 74 -15.59 5.44 -7.43
CA ASN A 74 -14.60 4.71 -8.23
C ASN A 74 -13.21 4.83 -7.63
N VAL A 75 -12.82 6.05 -7.23
CA VAL A 75 -11.49 6.35 -6.70
C VAL A 75 -11.25 5.67 -5.35
N PHE A 76 -12.19 5.79 -4.40
CA PHE A 76 -12.04 5.16 -3.07
C PHE A 76 -12.06 3.65 -3.14
N LYS A 77 -13.00 3.06 -3.91
CA LYS A 77 -13.03 1.61 -4.11
C LYS A 77 -11.73 1.11 -4.72
N THR A 78 -11.20 1.81 -5.71
CA THR A 78 -9.93 1.42 -6.34
C THR A 78 -8.75 1.58 -5.38
N LEU A 79 -8.69 2.65 -4.58
CA LEU A 79 -7.63 2.85 -3.59
C LEU A 79 -7.63 1.74 -2.55
N GLU A 80 -8.79 1.39 -1.99
CA GLU A 80 -8.92 0.32 -1.01
C GLU A 80 -8.48 -1.04 -1.59
N GLU A 81 -8.98 -1.39 -2.78
CA GLU A 81 -8.61 -2.63 -3.45
C GLU A 81 -7.10 -2.67 -3.80
N THR A 82 -6.53 -1.55 -4.25
CA THR A 82 -5.09 -1.45 -4.54
C THR A 82 -4.26 -1.71 -3.29
N VAL A 83 -4.59 -1.06 -2.17
CA VAL A 83 -3.88 -1.22 -0.90
C VAL A 83 -3.99 -2.65 -0.38
N ASN A 84 -5.16 -3.27 -0.48
CA ASN A 84 -5.37 -4.65 -0.04
C ASN A 84 -4.54 -5.65 -0.88
N LYS A 85 -4.56 -5.50 -2.22
CA LYS A 85 -3.75 -6.34 -3.11
C LYS A 85 -2.25 -6.16 -2.90
N LEU A 86 -1.77 -4.91 -2.77
CA LEU A 86 -0.35 -4.66 -2.52
C LEU A 86 0.13 -5.25 -1.20
N LYS A 87 -0.71 -5.25 -0.15
CA LYS A 87 -0.38 -5.89 1.13
C LYS A 87 -0.18 -7.40 1.04
N GLU A 88 -0.81 -8.08 0.09
CA GLU A 88 -0.60 -9.52 -0.16
C GLU A 88 0.71 -9.77 -0.91
N THR A 89 1.20 -8.78 -1.67
CA THR A 89 2.46 -8.87 -2.43
C THR A 89 3.70 -8.46 -1.64
N VAL A 90 3.51 -7.73 -0.53
CA VAL A 90 4.57 -7.37 0.41
C VAL A 90 4.81 -8.55 1.34
N VAL A 91 5.98 -9.17 1.22
CA VAL A 91 6.34 -10.40 1.93
C VAL A 91 7.13 -10.06 3.20
N HIS A 92 6.83 -10.80 4.27
CA HIS A 92 7.56 -10.86 5.55
C HIS A 92 7.53 -9.65 6.49
N LYS A 93 6.43 -9.53 7.23
CA LYS A 93 6.34 -8.75 8.47
C LYS A 93 7.01 -9.48 9.63
N LYS A 94 8.25 -9.13 9.97
CA LYS A 94 8.87 -9.51 11.25
C LYS A 94 8.79 -8.35 12.23
N GLU A 95 7.77 -8.38 13.08
CA GLU A 95 7.64 -7.45 14.20
C GLU A 95 8.58 -7.90 15.33
N ARG A 96 9.47 -7.01 15.76
CA ARG A 96 10.30 -7.18 16.96
C ARG A 96 10.07 -6.04 17.92
#